data_AF-G9A6A9-F1
#
_entry.id   AF-G9A6A9-F1
#
_cell.length_a   1.000
_cell.length_b   1.000
_cell.length_c   1.000
_cell.angle_alpha   90.00
_cell.angle_beta   90.00
_cell.angle_gamma   90.00
#
_symmetry.space_group_name_H-M   'P 1'
#
loop_
_entity.id
_entity.type
_entity.pdbx_description
1 polymer ?
#
loop_
_entity_poly.entity_id
_entity_poly.type
_entity_poly.pdbx_seq_one_letter_code
_entity_poly.pdbx_strand_id
1 'polypeptide(L)' 'MMIDPDCIKNVFQLWKEGGEKLPFKVIRWTWGPSSYFLVEKIEIGKWPYGKAWGRFVRDGVAGAPQKMDNAGSYQWKIVE' A
#
# COMPACT_ATOMS: atom_id res chain seq x y z
N MET A 1 11.25 9.11 -17.93
CA MET A 1 10.84 8.85 -16.53
C MET A 1 9.40 8.35 -16.60
N MET A 2 9.19 7.04 -16.58
CA MET A 2 7.84 6.47 -16.70
C MET A 2 7.16 6.60 -15.34
N ILE A 3 6.21 7.51 -15.21
CA ILE A 3 5.23 7.48 -14.13
C ILE A 3 4.08 6.63 -14.69
N ASP A 4 3.68 5.58 -13.97
CA ASP A 4 2.46 4.85 -14.32
C ASP A 4 1.25 5.78 -14.07
N PRO A 5 0.53 6.21 -15.13
CA PRO A 5 -0.51 7.23 -15.02
C PRO A 5 -1.72 6.76 -14.19
N ASP A 6 -1.87 5.47 -13.94
CA ASP A 6 -2.96 4.93 -13.12
C ASP A 6 -2.60 4.93 -11.63
N CYS A 7 -1.34 5.20 -11.28
CA CYS A 7 -0.81 5.15 -9.93
C CYS A 7 -0.93 6.49 -9.17
N ILE A 8 -2.05 7.18 -9.34
CA ILE A 8 -2.26 8.56 -8.85
C ILE A 8 -2.76 8.66 -7.40
N LYS A 9 -2.60 7.61 -6.60
CA LYS A 9 -3.11 7.55 -5.22
C LYS A 9 -2.06 7.01 -4.25
N ASN A 10 -2.14 7.50 -3.02
CA ASN A 10 -1.39 6.94 -1.90
C ASN A 10 -2.21 5.86 -1.15
N VAL A 11 -1.56 5.14 -0.23
CA VAL A 11 -2.17 4.01 0.49
C VAL A 11 -3.41 4.42 1.29
N PHE A 12 -3.44 5.63 1.85
CA PHE A 12 -4.54 6.13 2.67
C PHE A 12 -5.77 6.46 1.83
N GLN A 13 -5.56 7.02 0.64
CA GLN A 13 -6.64 7.25 -0.32
C GLN A 13 -7.24 5.94 -0.82
N LEU A 14 -6.39 4.95 -1.14
CA LEU A 14 -6.85 3.62 -1.54
C LEU A 14 -7.67 2.94 -0.44
N TRP A 15 -7.22 3.03 0.81
CA TRP A 15 -7.98 2.52 1.96
C TRP A 15 -9.35 3.20 2.10
N LYS A 16 -9.40 4.52 1.98
CA LYS A 16 -10.66 5.29 2.07
C LYS A 16 -11.65 4.90 0.97
N GLU A 17 -11.17 4.75 -0.26
CA GLU A 17 -11.99 4.33 -1.41
C GLU A 17 -12.45 2.88 -1.30
N GLY A 18 -11.62 2.01 -0.71
CA GLY A 18 -11.96 0.62 -0.40
C GLY A 18 -12.94 0.45 0.76
N GLY A 19 -13.53 1.53 1.27
CA GLY A 19 -14.48 1.51 2.38
C GLY A 19 -13.82 1.25 3.74
N GLU A 20 -12.57 1.69 3.89
CA GLU A 20 -11.79 1.61 5.13
C GLU A 20 -11.53 0.17 5.63
N LYS A 21 -11.57 -0.80 4.72
CA LYS A 21 -11.37 -2.22 5.06
C LYS A 21 -9.90 -2.57 5.24
N LEU A 22 -9.64 -3.40 6.26
CA LEU A 22 -8.36 -4.03 6.53
C LEU A 22 -8.58 -5.54 6.74
N PRO A 23 -7.59 -6.39 6.43
CA PRO A 23 -6.39 -6.05 5.68
C PRO A 23 -6.69 -5.87 4.19
N PHE A 24 -5.80 -5.18 3.46
CA PHE A 24 -5.85 -5.11 1.99
C PHE A 24 -4.45 -5.15 1.39
N LYS A 25 -4.34 -5.60 0.14
CA LYS A 25 -3.06 -5.72 -0.56
C LYS A 25 -2.82 -4.49 -1.43
N VAL A 26 -1.60 -3.99 -1.42
CA VAL A 26 -1.13 -2.97 -2.36
C VAL A 26 0.18 -3.35 -3.00
N ILE A 27 0.35 -2.96 -4.26
CA ILE A 27 1.60 -3.13 -5.00
C ILE A 27 2.13 -1.75 -5.40
N ARG A 28 3.46 -1.57 -5.31
CA ARG A 28 4.13 -0.41 -5.90
C ARG A 28 4.24 -0.64 -7.40
N TRP A 29 3.96 0.35 -8.26
CA TRP A 29 3.98 0.14 -9.73
C TRP A 29 5.31 -0.40 -10.30
N THR A 30 6.43 -0.21 -9.59
CA THR A 30 7.74 -0.73 -10.00
C THR A 30 8.01 -2.17 -9.54
N TRP A 31 7.12 -2.77 -8.74
CA TRP A 31 7.32 -4.12 -8.20
C TRP A 31 6.82 -5.18 -9.18
N GLY A 32 7.46 -6.34 -9.15
CA GLY A 32 7.01 -7.51 -9.90
C GLY A 32 5.71 -8.08 -9.33
N PRO A 33 4.94 -8.85 -10.13
CA PRO A 33 3.59 -9.29 -9.78
C PRO A 33 3.52 -10.24 -8.58
N SER A 34 4.64 -10.87 -8.19
CA SER A 34 4.70 -11.76 -7.03
C SER A 34 4.97 -11.05 -5.70
N SER A 35 5.03 -9.72 -5.71
CA SER A 35 5.34 -8.90 -4.53
C SER A 35 4.21 -7.93 -4.23
N TYR A 36 3.79 -7.86 -2.98
CA TYR A 36 2.83 -6.87 -2.49
C TYR A 36 3.10 -6.54 -1.03
N PHE A 37 2.49 -5.46 -0.53
CA PHE A 37 2.43 -5.16 0.88
C PHE A 37 1.01 -5.44 1.37
N LEU A 38 0.87 -6.32 2.36
CA LEU A 38 -0.39 -6.56 3.06
C LEU A 38 -0.52 -5.50 4.14
N VAL A 39 -1.39 -4.51 3.94
CA VAL A 39 -1.66 -3.45 4.91
C VAL A 39 -2.67 -3.95 5.93
N GLU A 40 -2.32 -3.87 7.21
CA GLU A 40 -3.08 -4.45 8.32
C GLU A 40 -3.51 -3.41 9.36
N LYS A 41 -2.84 -2.24 9.38
CA LYS A 41 -3.17 -1.14 10.27
C LYS A 41 -2.92 0.19 9.57
N ILE A 42 -3.83 1.13 9.77
CA ILE A 42 -3.71 2.52 9.33
C ILE A 42 -3.99 3.44 10.52
N GLU A 43 -3.18 4.49 10.64
CA GLU A 43 -3.41 5.62 11.54
C GLU A 43 -3.32 6.91 10.72
N ILE A 44 -4.44 7.61 10.57
CA ILE A 44 -4.48 8.91 9.90
C ILE A 44 -3.95 9.99 10.85
N GLY A 45 -2.96 10.76 10.40
CA GLY A 45 -2.44 11.92 11.13
C GLY A 45 -2.98 13.22 10.57
N LYS A 46 -2.70 13.49 9.29
CA LYS A 46 -3.22 14.65 8.54
C LYS A 46 -3.63 14.16 7.17
N TRP A 47 -4.93 14.16 6.86
CA TRP A 47 -5.43 13.71 5.56
C TRP A 47 -4.74 14.42 4.37
N PRO A 48 -4.35 13.70 3.30
CA PRO A 48 -4.45 12.25 3.05
C PRO A 48 -3.20 11.46 3.47
N TYR A 49 -2.60 11.78 4.61
CA TYR A 49 -1.36 11.19 5.12
C TYR A 49 -1.52 10.61 6.53
N GLY A 50 -0.68 9.63 6.82
CA GLY A 50 -0.67 8.93 8.08
C GLY A 50 0.48 7.95 8.16
N LYS A 51 0.27 6.89 8.91
CA LYS A 51 1.17 5.75 9.03
C LYS A 51 0.40 4.48 8.66
N ALA A 52 1.05 3.60 7.92
CA ALA A 52 0.53 2.28 7.56
C ALA A 52 1.51 1.21 8.06
N TRP A 53 0.99 0.08 8.51
CA TRP A 53 1.76 -1.07 8.95
C TRP A 53 1.19 -2.35 8.37
N GLY A 54 2.03 -3.37 8.30
CA GLY A 54 1.65 -4.70 7.86
C GLY A 54 2.88 -5.50 7.47
N ARG A 55 2.78 -6.31 6.41
CA ARG A 55 3.86 -7.21 6.00
C ARG A 55 4.14 -7.08 4.51
N PHE A 56 5.41 -6.97 4.14
CA PHE A 56 5.83 -7.22 2.77
C PHE A 56 5.73 -8.73 2.48
N VAL A 57 5.08 -9.08 1.39
CA VAL A 57 4.91 -10.46 0.93
C VAL A 57 5.60 -10.60 -0.42
N ARG A 58 6.45 -11.63 -0.54
CA ARG A 58 7.13 -11.96 -1.79
C ARG A 58 7.03 -13.46 -2.03
N ASP A 59 6.58 -13.83 -3.23
CA ASP A 59 6.42 -15.22 -3.64
C ASP A 59 5.57 -16.02 -2.63
N GLY A 60 4.52 -15.38 -2.10
CA GLY A 60 3.61 -15.95 -1.09
C GLY A 60 4.14 -15.95 0.35
N VAL A 61 5.40 -15.58 0.58
CA VAL A 61 6.03 -15.59 1.91
C VAL A 61 5.94 -14.21 2.54
N ALA A 62 5.24 -14.12 3.68
CA ALA A 62 5.12 -12.89 4.45
C ALA A 62 6.34 -12.68 5.35
N GLY A 63 6.93 -11.48 5.28
CA GLY A 63 7.99 -11.05 6.19
C GLY A 63 7.46 -10.64 7.57
N ALA A 64 8.36 -10.09 8.40
CA ALA A 64 7.99 -9.56 9.71
C ALA A 64 7.03 -8.35 9.60
N PRO A 65 6.15 -8.14 10.59
CA PRO A 65 5.37 -6.92 10.71
C PRO A 65 6.29 -5.69 10.73
N GLN A 66 5.99 -4.70 9.90
CA GLN A 66 6.78 -3.49 9.75
C GLN A 66 5.91 -2.28 9.43
N LYS A 67 6.44 -1.10 9.71
CA LYS A 67 5.88 0.14 9.18
C LYS A 67 6.17 0.19 7.68
N MET A 68 5.18 0.56 6.90
CA MET A 68 5.31 0.69 5.46
C MET A 68 6.07 1.97 5.10
N ASP A 69 7.17 1.80 4.39
CA ASP A 69 7.91 2.94 3.83
C ASP A 69 7.15 3.57 2.67
N ASN A 70 7.21 4.90 2.59
CA ASN A 70 6.60 5.68 1.52
C ASN A 70 5.08 5.45 1.33
N ALA A 71 4.33 5.09 2.37
CA ALA A 71 2.88 4.88 2.26
C ALA A 71 2.11 6.11 1.70
N GLY A 72 2.62 7.33 1.93
CA GLY A 72 2.04 8.58 1.43
C GLY A 72 2.38 8.96 -0.01
N SER A 73 3.21 8.17 -0.70
CA SER A 73 3.62 8.44 -2.09
C SER A 73 2.56 7.95 -3.10
N TYR A 74 2.47 8.62 -4.24
CA TYR A 74 1.47 8.35 -5.29
C TYR A 74 2.04 7.33 -6.28
N GLN A 75 2.12 6.09 -5.82
CA GLN A 75 2.78 5.00 -6.56
C GLN A 75 2.24 3.62 -6.19
N TRP A 76 1.04 3.57 -5.59
CA TRP A 76 0.42 2.34 -5.11
C TRP A 76 -0.85 2.01 -5.88
N LYS A 77 -1.12 0.71 -6.06
CA LYS A 77 -2.37 0.16 -6.59
C LYS A 77 -2.89 -0.93 -5.67
N ILE A 78 -4.22 -1.07 -5.56
CA ILE A 78 -4.84 -2.23 -4.92
C ILE A 78 -4.66 -3.46 -5.82
N VAL A 79 -4.43 -4.62 -5.22
CA VAL A 79 -4.43 -5.93 -5.91
C VAL A 79 -5.33 -6.91 -5.16
N GLU A 80 -5.86 -7.90 -5.88
CA GLU A 80 -6.74 -8.95 -5.32
C GLU A 80 -5.97 -10.01 -4.52
#